data_AF-A0A6L2PZZ1-F1
#
_entry.id   AF-A0A6L2PZZ1-F1
#
_cell.length_a   1.000
_cell.length_b   1.000
_cell.length_c   1.000
_cell.angle_alpha   90.00
_cell.angle_beta   90.00
_cell.angle_gamma   90.00
#
_symmetry.space_group_name_H-M   'P 1'
#
loop_
_entity.id
_entity.type
_entity.pdbx_description
1 polymer ?
#
loop_
_entity_poly.entity_id
_entity_poly.type
_entity_poly.pdbx_seq_one_letter_code
_entity_poly.pdbx_strand_id
1 'polypeptide(L)'
;MVGFHIEDYCLNFIDCCSRRLGCRVDRNNMLVELAGRTVHIKALPIGIPFDRFVQLAETTPRFFKLAESEKIILGVDRLDYTKGKSK
;
A
#
# COMPACT_ATOMS: atom_id res chain seq x y z
N MET A 1 -0.57 -6.13 17.02
CA MET A 1 0.36 -5.73 15.94
C MET A 1 -0.34 -4.71 15.06
N VAL A 2 0.38 -3.73 14.52
CA VAL A 2 -0.12 -2.77 13.53
C VAL A 2 0.78 -2.88 12.29
N GLY A 3 0.17 -2.94 11.10
CA GLY A 3 0.87 -3.10 9.83
C GLY A 3 0.72 -1.88 8.93
N PHE A 4 1.80 -1.51 8.24
CA PHE A 4 1.81 -0.45 7.22
C PHE A 4 2.41 -0.97 5.91
N HIS A 5 2.20 -0.29 4.79
CA HIS A 5 2.75 -0.76 3.51
C HIS A 5 4.27 -0.58 3.39
N ILE A 6 4.82 0.47 4.01
CA ILE A 6 6.24 0.81 3.93
C ILE A 6 6.77 1.18 5.31
N GLU A 7 8.09 1.08 5.47
CA GLU A 7 8.78 1.35 6.73
C GLU A 7 8.63 2.80 7.19
N ASP A 8 8.68 3.76 6.27
CA ASP A 8 8.50 5.18 6.61
C ASP A 8 7.18 5.46 7.34
N TYR A 9 6.11 4.75 6.97
CA TYR A 9 4.80 4.90 7.62
C TYR A 9 4.81 4.28 9.01
N CYS A 10 5.56 3.19 9.22
CA CYS A 10 5.80 2.65 10.55
C CYS A 10 6.53 3.66 11.44
N LEU A 11 7.59 4.29 10.93
CA LEU A 11 8.36 5.29 11.67
C LEU A 11 7.50 6.51 12.03
N ASN A 12 6.72 7.02 11.07
CA ASN A 12 5.77 8.10 11.30
C ASN A 12 4.75 7.76 12.40
N PHE A 13 4.26 6.52 12.42
CA PHE A 13 3.34 6.04 13.45
C PHE A 13 4.00 5.97 14.83
N ILE A 14 5.20 5.39 14.93
CA ILE A 14 5.97 5.31 16.18
C ILE A 14 6.24 6.72 16.74
N ASP A 15 6.64 7.65 15.88
CA ASP A 15 6.85 9.05 16.23
C ASP A 15 5.57 9.71 16.75
N CYS A 16 4.43 9.44 16.11
CA CYS A 16 3.13 9.93 16.57
C CYS A 16 2.77 9.35 17.95
N CYS A 17 2.97 8.05 18.18
CA CYS A 17 2.73 7.43 19.49
C CYS A 17 3.59 8.05 20.59
N SER A 18 4.88 8.25 20.31
CA SER A 18 5.80 8.87 21.28
C SER A 18 5.42 10.33 21.56
N ARG A 19 5.23 11.16 20.52
CA ARG A 19 5.02 12.61 20.68
C ARG A 19 3.62 12.98 21.15
N ARG A 20 2.58 12.27 20.70
CA ARG A 20 1.19 12.65 20.99
C ARG A 20 0.58 11.92 22.18
N LEU A 21 1.03 10.70 22.45
CA LEU A 21 0.48 9.86 23.52
C LEU A 21 1.47 9.64 24.67
N GLY A 22 2.74 10.06 24.51
CA GLY A 22 3.78 9.83 25.52
C GLY A 22 4.16 8.36 25.66
N CYS A 23 3.88 7.53 24.64
CA CYS A 23 4.21 6.11 24.70
C CYS A 23 5.73 5.89 24.78
N ARG A 24 6.15 4.89 25.55
CA ARG A 24 7.51 4.35 25.46
C ARG A 24 7.62 3.57 24.15
N VAL A 25 8.68 3.82 23.39
CA VAL A 25 8.89 3.21 22.08
C VAL A 25 10.31 2.66 21.99
N ASP A 26 10.44 1.55 21.27
CA ASP A 26 11.73 1.01 20.83
C ASP A 26 11.74 1.06 19.31
N ARG A 27 12.42 2.08 18.76
CA ARG A 27 12.51 2.27 17.32
C ARG A 27 13.32 1.17 16.64
N ASN A 28 14.35 0.64 17.30
CA ASN A 28 15.22 -0.37 16.70
C ASN A 28 14.48 -1.70 16.51
N ASN A 29 13.60 -2.03 17.46
CA ASN A 29 12.80 -3.25 17.41
C ASN A 29 11.36 -3.04 16.89
N MET A 30 11.01 -1.82 16.48
CA MET A 30 9.68 -1.43 15.99
C MET A 30 8.55 -1.75 16.98
N LEU A 31 8.73 -1.36 18.25
CA LEU A 31 7.79 -1.62 19.34
C LEU A 31 7.22 -0.33 19.93
N VAL A 32 5.95 -0.39 20.33
CA VAL A 32 5.27 0.65 21.11
C VAL A 32 4.68 0.01 22.37
N GLU A 33 4.97 0.57 23.54
CA GLU A 33 4.34 0.18 24.81
C GLU A 33 3.17 1.10 25.14
N LEU A 34 2.00 0.52 25.41
CA LEU A 34 0.80 1.25 25.81
C LEU A 34 -0.02 0.42 26.80
N ALA A 35 -0.35 0.99 27.96
CA ALA A 35 -1.20 0.35 28.98
C ALA A 35 -0.75 -1.09 29.34
N GLY A 36 0.56 -1.30 29.52
CA GLY A 36 1.14 -2.59 29.85
C GLY A 36 1.22 -3.60 28.69
N ARG A 37 0.88 -3.19 27.46
CA ARG A 37 0.97 -4.02 26.26
C ARG A 37 2.10 -3.56 25.36
N THR A 38 2.83 -4.51 24.80
CA THR A 38 3.83 -4.29 23.75
C THR A 38 3.21 -4.56 22.38
N VAL A 39 3.18 -3.55 21.52
CA VAL A 39 2.62 -3.63 20.17
C VAL A 39 3.74 -3.58 19.14
N HIS A 40 3.83 -4.61 18.31
CA HIS A 40 4.75 -4.63 17.18
C HIS A 40 4.20 -3.81 16.00
N ILE A 41 5.07 -3.01 15.40
CA ILE A 41 4.82 -2.25 14.18
C ILE A 41 5.61 -2.90 13.06
N LYS A 42 4.96 -3.21 11.93
CA LYS A 42 5.63 -3.90 10.81
C LYS A 42 5.26 -3.33 9.45
N ALA A 43 6.26 -3.28 8.55
CA ALA A 43 6.01 -3.08 7.13
C ALA A 43 5.54 -4.40 6.51
N LEU A 44 4.36 -4.36 5.89
CA LEU A 44 3.66 -5.46 5.24
C LEU A 44 3.11 -4.92 3.90
N PRO A 45 3.94 -4.90 2.84
CA PRO A 45 3.50 -4.53 1.50
C PRO A 45 2.36 -5.43 1.05
N ILE A 46 1.28 -4.85 0.50
CA ILE A 46 0.16 -5.63 -0.03
C ILE A 46 0.48 -6.11 -1.45
N GLY A 47 0.23 -7.39 -1.70
CA GLY A 47 0.33 -7.99 -3.03
C GLY A 47 -1.05 -8.33 -3.61
N ILE A 48 -1.05 -8.77 -4.86
CA ILE A 48 -2.22 -9.38 -5.52
C ILE A 48 -1.98 -10.88 -5.72
N PRO A 49 -3.03 -11.71 -5.81
CA PRO A 49 -2.90 -13.11 -6.22
C PRO A 49 -2.46 -13.20 -7.69
N PHE A 50 -1.15 -13.08 -7.93
CA PHE A 50 -0.55 -12.93 -9.25
C PHE A 50 -1.00 -14.00 -10.24
N ASP A 51 -0.87 -15.28 -9.89
CA ASP A 51 -1.18 -16.40 -10.78
C ASP A 51 -2.65 -16.38 -11.26
N ARG A 52 -3.57 -16.00 -10.36
CA ARG A 52 -4.99 -15.87 -10.70
C ARG A 52 -5.22 -14.78 -11.75
N PHE A 53 -4.53 -13.65 -11.63
CA PHE A 53 -4.67 -12.54 -12.58
C PHE A 53 -4.04 -12.86 -13.95
N VAL A 54 -2.93 -13.59 -13.97
CA VAL A 54 -2.32 -14.08 -15.21
C VAL A 54 -3.27 -15.01 -15.95
N GLN A 55 -3.80 -16.02 -15.27
CA GLN A 55 -4.77 -16.96 -15.87
C GLN A 55 -6.01 -16.24 -16.42
N LEU A 56 -6.52 -15.26 -15.68
CA LEU A 56 -7.67 -14.47 -16.14
C LEU A 56 -7.33 -13.64 -17.37
N ALA A 57 -6.14 -13.03 -17.43
CA ALA A 57 -5.70 -12.22 -18.58
C ALA A 57 -5.53 -13.05 -19.85
N GLU A 58 -5.03 -14.29 -19.74
CA GLU A 58 -4.83 -15.20 -20.88
C GLU A 58 -6.15 -15.77 -21.41
N THR A 59 -7.12 -16.00 -20.53
CA THR A 59 -8.42 -16.59 -20.90
C THR A 59 -9.45 -15.56 -21.36
N THR A 60 -9.22 -14.26 -21.09
CA THR A 60 -10.15 -13.20 -21.45
C THR A 60 -10.08 -12.90 -22.96
N PRO A 61 -11.22 -12.91 -23.69
CA PRO A 61 -11.25 -12.54 -25.10
C PRO A 61 -10.76 -11.12 -25.34
N ARG A 62 -10.04 -10.92 -26.46
CA ARG A 62 -9.55 -9.60 -26.84
C ARG A 62 -10.72 -8.69 -27.18
N PHE A 63 -10.88 -7.59 -26.46
CA PHE A 63 -12.06 -6.72 -26.58
C PHE A 63 -11.90 -5.60 -27.62
N PHE A 64 -10.68 -5.31 -28.07
CA PHE A 64 -10.40 -4.24 -29.03
C PHE A 64 -9.40 -4.70 -30.10
N LYS A 65 -9.56 -4.18 -31.32
CA LYS A 65 -8.60 -4.31 -32.43
C LYS A 65 -7.96 -2.95 -32.65
N LEU A 66 -6.64 -2.89 -32.62
CA LEU A 66 -5.88 -1.70 -32.98
C LEU A 66 -5.34 -1.86 -34.40
N ALA A 67 -5.30 -0.77 -35.16
CA ALA A 67 -4.48 -0.74 -36.36
C ALA A 67 -2.99 -0.77 -35.97
N GLU A 68 -2.14 -1.35 -36.82
CA GLU A 68 -0.70 -1.51 -36.53
C GLU A 68 0.02 -0.18 -36.24
N SER A 69 -0.54 0.95 -36.68
CA SER A 69 0.02 2.29 -36.49
C SER A 69 -0.43 3.01 -35.21
N GLU A 70 -1.35 2.44 -34.42
CA GLU A 70 -1.96 3.12 -33.28
C GLU A 70 -1.31 2.75 -31.95
N LYS A 71 -1.15 3.73 -31.06
CA LYS A 71 -0.67 3.55 -29.68
C LYS A 71 -1.77 3.90 -28.69
N ILE A 72 -2.02 3.01 -27.72
CA ILE A 72 -2.95 3.27 -26.60
C ILE A 72 -2.17 3.58 -25.33
N ILE A 73 -2.60 4.61 -24.61
CA ILE A 73 -2.25 4.85 -23.20
C ILE A 73 -3.50 4.54 -22.38
N LEU A 74 -3.42 3.56 -21.46
CA LEU A 74 -4.52 3.15 -20.60
C LEU A 74 -4.16 3.41 -19.14
N GLY A 75 -5.00 4.20 -18.44
CA GLY A 75 -4.95 4.37 -16.99
C GLY A 75 -6.27 3.90 -16.37
N VAL A 76 -6.19 2.98 -15.41
CA VAL A 76 -7.35 2.48 -14.66
C VAL A 76 -7.18 2.89 -13.21
N ASP A 77 -7.92 3.92 -12.81
CA ASP A 77 -7.85 4.48 -11.47
C ASP A 77 -9.26 4.82 -10.98
N ARG A 78 -9.41 4.85 -9.65
CA ARG A 78 -10.54 5.53 -9.02
C ARG A 78 -10.52 7.02 -9.36
N LEU A 79 -11.70 7.63 -9.42
CA LEU A 79 -11.82 9.08 -9.57
C LEU A 79 -11.62 9.75 -8.20
N ASP A 80 -10.38 9.77 -7.73
CA ASP A 80 -9.99 10.42 -6.48
C ASP A 80 -8.79 11.37 -6.69
N TYR A 81 -8.75 12.43 -5.89
CA TYR A 81 -7.80 13.53 -6.04
C TYR A 81 -6.35 13.14 -5.77
N THR A 82 -6.10 11.98 -5.15
CA THR A 82 -4.73 11.50 -4.86
C THR A 82 -4.05 10.93 -6.11
N LYS A 83 -4.80 10.75 -7.21
CA LYS A 83 -4.33 10.16 -8.47
C LYS A 83 -3.88 11.18 -9.52
N GLY A 84 -3.73 12.45 -9.15
CA GLY A 84 -3.08 13.45 -10.01
C GLY A 84 -3.82 13.80 -11.30
N LYS A 85 -5.11 13.47 -11.44
CA LYS A 85 -5.94 13.97 -12.54
C LYS A 85 -6.23 15.45 -12.25
N SER A 86 -5.62 16.35 -13.02
CA SER A 86 -5.94 17.77 -12.91
C SER A 86 -7.43 17.97 -13.23
N LYS A 87 -8.05 18.93 -12.56
CA LYS A 87 -9.27 19.54 -13.08
C LYS A 87 -9.02 20.07 -14.50
#